data_AF-A0A182WZC7-F1
#
_entry.id   AF-A0A182WZC7-F1
#
_cell.length_a   1.000
_cell.length_b   1.000
_cell.length_c   1.000
_cell.angle_alpha   90.00
_cell.angle_beta   90.00
_cell.angle_gamma   90.00
#
_symmetry.space_group_name_H-M   'P 1'
#
loop_
_entity.id
_entity.type
_entity.pdbx_description
1 polymer ?
#
loop_
_entity_poly.entity_id
_entity_poly.type
_entity_poly.pdbx_seq_one_letter_code
_entity_poly.pdbx_strand_id
1 'polypeptide(L)'
;MAAVDEFNSWLSSKLRASKADVSVFGSYITGILEGDENNEEKVEALEGILGAIIETDLEPFINEILDKWNICHSQESAGASKPKLDVEVQLAKLLEGQKLATKVEREYTEEERRIKEQILMQYSQLSESEPDEEDEEGATSSDPKLVKNTNFADVQALAREKREQAKLESQLKKEKDKQDREKQRQLREEKKEKRKTVKGERRR
;
A
#
# COMPACT_ATOMS: atom_id res chain seq x y z
N MET A 1 16.56 -23.07 -18.63
CA MET A 1 15.75 -23.66 -19.75
C MET A 1 16.32 -25.01 -20.20
N ALA A 2 17.60 -25.10 -20.58
CA ALA A 2 18.20 -26.37 -21.02
C ALA A 2 18.15 -27.49 -19.95
N ALA A 3 18.30 -27.14 -18.66
CA ALA A 3 18.25 -28.13 -17.57
C ALA A 3 16.85 -28.73 -17.36
N VAL A 4 15.80 -27.92 -17.52
CA VAL A 4 14.40 -28.34 -17.43
C VAL A 4 14.03 -29.24 -18.59
N ASP A 5 14.51 -28.94 -19.80
CA ASP A 5 14.30 -29.79 -20.98
C ASP A 5 15.00 -31.15 -20.86
N GLU A 6 16.22 -31.17 -20.31
CA GLU A 6 16.96 -32.41 -20.03
C GLU A 6 16.24 -33.27 -18.97
N PHE A 7 15.78 -32.65 -17.89
CA PHE A 7 14.98 -33.32 -16.87
C PHE A 7 13.68 -33.87 -17.45
N ASN A 8 12.93 -33.09 -18.22
CA ASN A 8 11.67 -33.51 -18.83
C ASN A 8 11.85 -34.69 -19.79
N SER A 9 12.96 -34.72 -20.55
CA SER A 9 13.32 -35.84 -21.43
C SER A 9 13.62 -37.13 -20.63
N TRP A 10 14.36 -37.00 -19.52
CA TRP A 10 14.63 -38.11 -18.61
C TRP A 10 13.35 -38.62 -17.95
N LEU A 11 12.53 -37.72 -17.38
CA LEU A 11 11.26 -38.04 -16.72
C LEU A 11 10.31 -38.74 -17.69
N SER A 12 10.22 -38.27 -18.93
CA SER A 12 9.42 -38.90 -19.99
C SER A 12 9.85 -40.34 -20.28
N SER A 13 11.16 -40.59 -20.31
CA SER A 13 11.71 -41.93 -20.54
C SER A 13 11.45 -42.85 -19.35
N LYS A 14 11.58 -42.33 -18.13
CA LYS A 14 11.36 -43.03 -16.88
C LYS A 14 9.89 -43.41 -16.68
N LEU A 15 8.97 -42.47 -16.89
CA LEU A 15 7.52 -42.71 -16.82
C LEU A 15 7.07 -43.74 -17.86
N ARG A 16 7.61 -43.69 -19.09
CA ARG A 16 7.31 -44.68 -20.13
C ARG A 16 7.76 -46.09 -19.73
N ALA A 17 8.90 -46.23 -19.05
CA ALA A 17 9.38 -47.52 -18.55
C ALA A 17 8.45 -48.09 -17.46
N SER A 18 7.90 -47.22 -16.61
CA SER A 18 6.92 -47.59 -15.56
C SER A 18 5.47 -47.68 -16.07
N LYS A 19 5.23 -47.61 -17.38
CA LYS A 19 3.90 -47.62 -18.02
C LYS A 19 2.97 -46.47 -17.59
N ALA A 20 3.53 -45.37 -17.08
CA ALA A 20 2.79 -44.17 -16.73
C ALA A 20 2.65 -43.24 -17.95
N ASP A 21 1.53 -42.51 -18.02
CA ASP A 21 1.27 -41.57 -19.13
C ASP A 21 2.09 -40.29 -18.98
N VAL A 22 3.08 -40.13 -19.86
CA VAL A 22 3.97 -38.96 -19.92
C VAL A 22 3.20 -37.66 -20.10
N SER A 23 2.11 -37.67 -20.88
CA SER A 23 1.31 -36.47 -21.19
C SER A 23 0.65 -35.87 -19.95
N VAL A 24 0.26 -36.72 -18.99
CA VAL A 24 -0.50 -36.32 -17.81
C VAL A 24 0.46 -36.07 -16.65
N PHE A 25 1.35 -37.03 -16.38
CA PHE A 25 2.22 -36.98 -15.23
C PHE A 25 3.45 -36.09 -15.45
N GLY A 26 3.96 -35.97 -16.67
CA GLY A 26 5.14 -35.16 -16.95
C GLY A 26 4.94 -33.70 -16.56
N SER A 27 3.88 -33.05 -17.06
CA SER A 27 3.59 -31.65 -16.74
C SER A 27 3.21 -31.43 -15.27
N TYR A 28 2.51 -32.40 -14.67
CA TYR A 28 2.05 -32.29 -13.29
C TYR A 28 3.19 -32.46 -12.28
N ILE A 29 4.07 -33.45 -12.50
CA ILE A 29 5.28 -33.65 -11.68
C ILE A 29 6.21 -32.44 -11.77
N THR A 30 6.47 -31.94 -12.98
CA THR A 30 7.29 -30.74 -13.16
C THR A 30 6.67 -29.54 -12.46
N GLY A 31 5.34 -29.37 -12.52
CA GLY A 31 4.63 -28.32 -11.78
C GLY A 31 4.78 -28.41 -10.25
N ILE A 32 4.70 -29.62 -9.67
CA ILE A 32 4.95 -29.83 -8.23
C ILE A 32 6.40 -29.45 -7.89
N LEU A 33 7.35 -29.86 -8.71
CA LEU A 33 8.77 -29.61 -8.45
C LEU A 33 9.16 -28.14 -8.59
N GLU A 34 8.52 -27.40 -9.49
CA GLU A 34 8.67 -25.94 -9.66
C GLU A 34 7.97 -25.13 -8.57
N GLY A 35 7.00 -25.71 -7.85
CA GLY A 35 6.32 -25.07 -6.74
C GLY A 35 7.27 -24.64 -5.60
N ASP A 36 6.83 -23.68 -4.80
CA ASP A 36 7.54 -23.15 -3.62
C ASP A 36 7.32 -23.98 -2.34
N GLU A 37 6.61 -25.10 -2.47
CA GLU A 37 6.36 -26.10 -1.43
C GLU A 37 7.65 -26.69 -0.85
N ASN A 38 7.58 -27.13 0.41
CA ASN A 38 8.71 -27.77 1.07
C ASN A 38 8.97 -29.18 0.48
N ASN A 39 10.17 -29.72 0.67
CA ASN A 39 10.53 -31.03 0.11
C ASN A 39 9.60 -32.16 0.63
N GLU A 40 9.15 -32.07 1.87
CA GLU A 40 8.18 -33.01 2.47
C GLU A 40 6.82 -32.97 1.76
N GLU A 41 6.30 -31.78 1.46
CA GLU A 41 5.03 -31.57 0.73
C GLU A 41 5.14 -32.09 -0.71
N LYS A 42 6.29 -31.85 -1.36
CA LYS A 42 6.56 -32.38 -2.71
C LYS A 42 6.59 -33.90 -2.73
N VAL A 43 7.18 -34.54 -1.73
CA VAL A 43 7.17 -36.01 -1.60
C VAL A 43 5.74 -36.51 -1.44
N GLU A 44 4.95 -35.93 -0.53
CA GLU A 44 3.56 -36.34 -0.30
C GLU A 44 2.69 -36.18 -1.57
N ALA A 45 2.84 -35.07 -2.29
CA ALA A 45 2.14 -34.83 -3.54
C ALA A 45 2.52 -35.84 -4.63
N LEU A 46 3.80 -36.19 -4.73
CA LEU A 46 4.30 -37.21 -5.66
C LEU A 46 3.83 -38.61 -5.27
N GLU A 47 3.81 -38.95 -3.98
CA GLU A 47 3.29 -40.21 -3.46
C GLU A 47 1.81 -40.37 -3.78
N GLY A 48 1.01 -39.30 -3.62
CA GLY A 48 -0.42 -39.33 -3.91
C GLY A 48 -0.76 -39.64 -5.36
N ILE A 49 -0.01 -39.07 -6.32
CA ILE A 49 -0.27 -39.30 -7.75
C ILE A 49 0.41 -40.56 -8.30
N LEU A 50 1.64 -40.85 -7.86
CA LEU A 50 2.42 -41.97 -8.39
C LEU A 50 2.03 -43.26 -7.68
N GLY A 51 1.61 -43.21 -6.42
CA GLY A 51 1.13 -44.37 -5.67
C GLY A 51 -0.15 -44.98 -6.23
N ALA A 52 -0.93 -44.22 -7.02
CA ALA A 52 -2.08 -44.74 -7.75
C ALA A 52 -1.70 -45.61 -8.97
N ILE A 53 -0.43 -45.59 -9.40
CA ILE A 53 0.04 -46.18 -10.66
C ILE A 53 1.18 -47.17 -10.41
N ILE A 54 2.07 -46.83 -9.49
CA ILE A 54 3.26 -47.58 -9.12
C ILE A 54 3.01 -48.17 -7.74
N GLU A 55 2.63 -49.44 -7.72
CA GLU A 55 2.31 -50.17 -6.49
C GLU A 55 3.58 -50.69 -5.76
N THR A 56 4.72 -50.76 -6.46
CA THR A 56 6.00 -51.26 -5.93
C THR A 56 7.12 -50.28 -6.26
N ASP A 57 8.05 -50.06 -5.33
CA ASP A 57 9.21 -49.19 -5.50
C ASP A 57 8.88 -47.68 -5.67
N LEU A 58 7.82 -47.20 -5.01
CA LEU A 58 7.38 -45.80 -5.04
C LEU A 58 8.40 -44.84 -4.40
N GLU A 59 8.80 -45.08 -3.15
CA GLU A 59 9.79 -44.27 -2.42
C GLU A 59 11.11 -44.09 -3.20
N PRO A 60 11.79 -45.14 -3.69
CA PRO A 60 13.03 -44.95 -4.44
C PRO A 60 12.81 -44.22 -5.77
N PHE A 61 11.64 -44.38 -6.40
CA PHE A 61 11.30 -43.67 -7.63
C PHE A 61 11.13 -42.16 -7.39
N ILE A 62 10.46 -41.77 -6.31
CA ILE A 62 10.29 -40.36 -5.92
C ILE A 62 11.62 -39.74 -5.53
N ASN A 63 12.44 -40.45 -4.76
CA ASN A 63 13.78 -40.00 -4.41
C ASN A 63 14.66 -39.79 -5.64
N GLU A 64 14.57 -40.69 -6.63
CA GLU A 64 15.31 -40.55 -7.89
C GLU A 64 14.85 -39.34 -8.71
N ILE A 65 13.54 -39.05 -8.73
CA ILE A 65 12.98 -37.85 -9.36
C ILE A 65 13.53 -36.59 -8.69
N LEU A 66 13.50 -36.51 -7.36
CA LEU A 66 14.00 -35.37 -6.60
C LEU A 66 15.50 -35.19 -6.77
N ASP A 67 16.28 -36.28 -6.75
CA ASP A 67 17.72 -36.23 -6.97
C ASP A 67 18.04 -35.74 -8.39
N LYS A 68 17.35 -36.26 -9.41
CA LYS A 68 17.53 -35.78 -10.79
C LYS A 68 17.12 -34.33 -10.99
N TRP A 69 16.01 -33.91 -10.37
CA TRP A 69 15.61 -32.52 -10.35
C TRP A 69 16.70 -31.64 -9.74
N ASN A 70 17.21 -32.03 -8.56
CA ASN A 70 18.27 -31.32 -7.88
C ASN A 70 19.58 -31.32 -8.67
N ILE A 71 19.96 -32.38 -9.37
CA ILE A 71 21.17 -32.43 -10.20
C ILE A 71 21.04 -31.46 -11.38
N CYS A 72 19.93 -31.51 -12.12
CA CYS A 72 19.68 -30.62 -13.25
C CYS A 72 19.64 -29.15 -12.82
N HIS A 73 19.01 -28.85 -11.68
CA HIS A 73 18.89 -27.49 -11.16
C HIS A 73 20.11 -27.04 -10.35
N SER A 74 20.93 -27.96 -9.82
CA SER A 74 22.21 -27.65 -9.18
C SER A 74 23.29 -27.28 -10.20
N GLN A 75 23.21 -27.83 -11.42
CA GLN A 75 24.06 -27.37 -12.52
C GLN A 75 23.66 -25.99 -13.03
N GLU A 76 22.36 -25.65 -13.03
CA GLU A 76 21.90 -24.28 -13.29
C GLU A 76 22.25 -23.33 -12.12
N SER A 77 22.37 -23.87 -10.89
CA SER A 77 22.83 -23.15 -9.69
C SER A 77 24.34 -23.16 -9.46
N ALA A 78 25.17 -23.78 -10.32
CA ALA A 78 26.61 -23.51 -10.33
C ALA A 78 26.92 -22.06 -10.76
N GLY A 79 25.95 -21.37 -11.39
CA GLY A 79 25.94 -19.91 -11.58
C GLY A 79 25.18 -19.14 -10.49
N ALA A 80 24.56 -19.82 -9.52
CA ALA A 80 23.71 -19.24 -8.49
C ALA A 80 23.88 -19.92 -7.11
N SER A 81 25.09 -20.36 -6.77
CA SER A 81 25.44 -20.63 -5.38
C SER A 81 25.54 -19.28 -4.68
N LYS A 82 24.39 -18.70 -4.37
CA LYS A 82 24.34 -17.63 -3.38
C LYS A 82 24.80 -18.29 -2.09
N PRO A 83 25.97 -17.92 -1.54
CA PRO A 83 26.33 -18.39 -0.22
C PRO A 83 25.20 -17.90 0.69
N LYS A 84 24.57 -18.82 1.44
CA LYS A 84 23.51 -18.49 2.41
C LYS A 84 23.94 -17.41 3.43
N LEU A 85 25.23 -17.05 3.44
CA LEU A 85 25.84 -16.02 4.28
C LEU A 85 25.88 -14.61 3.66
N ASP A 86 25.58 -14.40 2.37
CA ASP A 86 25.68 -13.06 1.75
C ASP A 86 24.36 -12.28 1.77
N VAL A 87 23.20 -12.98 1.78
CA VAL A 87 21.90 -12.28 1.86
C VAL A 87 21.67 -11.66 3.23
N GLU A 88 22.03 -12.34 4.32
CA GLU A 88 21.93 -11.77 5.68
C GLU A 88 22.91 -10.64 5.90
N VAL A 89 24.15 -10.75 5.39
CA VAL A 89 25.14 -9.68 5.48
C VAL A 89 24.74 -8.48 4.60
N GLN A 90 24.19 -8.71 3.41
CA GLN A 90 23.63 -7.64 2.58
C GLN A 90 22.41 -7.01 3.22
N LEU A 91 21.51 -7.80 3.81
CA LEU A 91 20.34 -7.29 4.52
C LEU A 91 20.76 -6.46 5.73
N ALA A 92 21.71 -6.93 6.53
CA ALA A 92 22.28 -6.19 7.65
C ALA A 92 22.92 -4.88 7.18
N LYS A 93 23.68 -4.89 6.08
CA LYS A 93 24.32 -3.70 5.52
C LYS A 93 23.32 -2.70 4.94
N LEU A 94 22.22 -3.18 4.37
CA LEU A 94 21.13 -2.36 3.82
C LEU A 94 20.28 -1.75 4.94
N LEU A 95 20.05 -2.50 6.03
CA LEU A 95 19.43 -2.00 7.26
C LEU A 95 20.32 -1.00 8.00
N GLU A 96 21.63 -1.23 8.08
CA GLU A 96 22.60 -0.31 8.68
C GLU A 96 22.70 1.01 7.90
N GLY A 97 22.55 0.95 6.56
CA GLY A 97 22.48 2.14 5.70
C GLY A 97 21.13 2.88 5.74
N GLN A 98 20.04 2.20 6.08
CA GLN A 98 18.76 2.84 6.36
C GLN A 98 18.81 3.51 7.73
N LYS A 99 19.28 4.76 7.76
CA LYS A 99 18.95 5.68 8.85
C LYS A 99 17.43 5.79 8.90
N LEU A 100 16.81 5.07 9.82
CA LEU A 100 15.40 5.26 10.19
C LEU A 100 15.21 6.77 10.32
N ALA A 101 14.35 7.33 9.49
CA ALA A 101 13.93 8.71 9.65
C ALA A 101 13.25 8.78 11.02
N THR A 102 14.02 9.12 12.04
CA THR A 102 13.50 9.47 13.35
C THR A 102 12.48 10.54 13.06
N LYS A 103 11.21 10.25 13.37
CA LYS A 103 10.14 11.23 13.23
C LYS A 103 10.64 12.47 13.95
N VAL A 104 10.89 13.53 13.19
CA VAL A 104 11.13 14.85 13.77
C VAL A 104 9.96 15.06 14.72
N GLU A 105 10.23 15.15 16.02
CA GLU A 105 9.19 15.46 16.99
C GLU A 105 8.60 16.78 16.55
N ARG A 106 7.35 16.73 16.07
CA ARG A 106 6.63 17.92 15.67
C ARG A 106 6.48 18.76 16.93
N GLU A 107 7.10 19.93 16.95
CA GLU A 107 6.96 20.89 18.03
C GLU A 107 5.51 21.37 18.03
N TYR A 108 4.69 20.80 18.92
CA TYR A 108 3.30 21.22 19.07
C TYR A 108 3.25 22.60 19.71
N THR A 109 2.52 23.49 19.05
CA THR A 109 2.16 24.81 19.59
C THR A 109 1.28 24.65 20.84
N GLU A 110 1.23 25.67 21.70
CA GLU A 110 0.45 25.63 22.95
C GLU A 110 -1.04 25.35 22.70
N GLU A 111 -1.58 25.83 21.58
CA GLU A 111 -2.97 25.60 21.17
C GLU A 111 -3.21 24.13 20.80
N GLU A 112 -2.30 23.50 20.06
CA GLU A 112 -2.39 22.07 19.71
C GLU A 112 -2.26 21.16 20.95
N ARG A 113 -1.43 21.55 21.94
CA ARG A 113 -1.33 20.81 23.22
C ARG A 113 -2.63 20.89 24.01
N ARG A 114 -3.24 22.08 24.07
CA ARG A 114 -4.53 22.28 24.76
C ARG A 114 -5.64 21.43 24.13
N ILE A 115 -5.68 21.34 22.80
CA ILE A 115 -6.62 20.47 22.09
C ILE A 115 -6.36 19.00 22.42
N LYS A 116 -5.09 18.56 22.43
CA LYS A 116 -4.71 17.20 22.80
C LYS A 116 -5.15 16.84 24.22
N GLU A 117 -4.96 17.75 25.17
CA GLU A 117 -5.39 17.57 26.56
C GLU A 117 -6.91 17.52 26.69
N GLN A 118 -7.64 18.38 25.98
CA GLN A 118 -9.11 18.37 25.98
C GLN A 118 -9.68 17.05 25.45
N ILE A 119 -9.10 16.51 24.39
CA ILE A 119 -9.46 15.19 23.85
C ILE A 119 -9.16 14.11 24.90
N LEU A 120 -7.98 14.15 25.53
CA LEU A 120 -7.61 13.16 26.54
C LEU A 120 -8.55 13.19 27.76
N MET A 121 -8.97 14.38 28.20
CA MET A 121 -9.98 14.54 29.24
C MET A 121 -11.33 13.93 28.85
N GLN A 122 -11.78 14.12 27.61
CA GLN A 122 -13.02 13.53 27.11
C GLN A 122 -12.99 11.99 27.17
N TYR A 123 -11.84 11.37 26.86
CA TYR A 123 -11.68 9.92 26.98
C TYR A 123 -11.52 9.46 28.44
N SER A 124 -10.86 10.25 29.28
CA SER A 124 -10.74 9.96 30.72
C SER A 124 -12.11 9.96 31.40
N GLN A 125 -13.03 10.84 31.00
CA GLN A 125 -14.39 10.88 31.53
C GLN A 125 -15.24 9.68 31.09
N LEU A 126 -14.94 9.09 29.92
CA LEU A 126 -15.64 7.92 29.41
C LEU A 126 -15.17 6.60 30.06
N SER A 127 -13.98 6.54 30.66
CA SER A 127 -13.52 5.34 31.37
C SER A 127 -13.95 5.27 32.83
N GLU A 128 -14.42 6.38 33.41
CA GLU A 128 -14.82 6.44 34.83
C GLU A 128 -16.35 6.43 35.02
N SER A 129 -17.14 6.50 33.94
CA SER A 129 -18.62 6.52 33.99
C SER A 129 -19.23 5.30 33.30
N GLU A 130 -18.95 4.09 33.81
CA GLU A 130 -19.85 2.94 33.64
C GLU A 130 -20.85 2.94 34.83
N PRO A 131 -22.10 3.39 34.67
CA PRO A 131 -23.16 3.03 35.60
C PRO A 131 -23.64 1.61 35.29
N ASP A 132 -23.47 0.71 36.25
CA ASP A 132 -24.18 -0.57 36.34
C ASP A 132 -25.68 -0.30 36.50
N GLU A 133 -26.45 -0.21 35.41
CA GLU A 133 -27.92 -0.29 35.47
C GLU A 133 -28.46 -1.15 34.31
N GLU A 134 -28.98 -2.32 34.69
CA GLU A 134 -29.91 -3.14 33.92
C GLU A 134 -31.18 -2.32 33.61
N ASP A 135 -31.57 -2.20 32.34
CA ASP A 135 -32.93 -2.53 31.87
C ASP A 135 -33.13 -2.29 30.36
N GLU A 136 -33.99 -3.14 29.80
CA GLU A 136 -34.45 -3.20 28.42
C GLU A 136 -34.96 -1.87 27.85
N GLU A 137 -34.55 -1.54 26.62
CA GLU A 137 -35.44 -1.35 25.45
C GLU A 137 -34.69 -0.66 24.30
N GLY A 138 -34.80 -1.23 23.09
CA GLY A 138 -34.49 -0.52 21.85
C GLY A 138 -33.26 -1.03 21.10
N ALA A 139 -33.48 -1.99 20.21
CA ALA A 139 -32.53 -2.39 19.19
C ALA A 139 -32.11 -1.19 18.32
N THR A 140 -30.96 -0.59 18.61
CA THR A 140 -30.14 0.10 17.61
C THR A 140 -28.74 -0.47 17.73
N SER A 141 -28.41 -1.40 16.84
CA SER A 141 -27.07 -1.97 16.73
C SER A 141 -26.10 -0.91 16.19
N SER A 142 -25.69 0.01 17.04
CA SER A 142 -24.52 0.86 16.84
C SER A 142 -23.52 0.49 17.92
N ASP A 143 -22.72 -0.52 17.61
CA ASP A 143 -21.57 -0.93 18.39
C ASP A 143 -20.70 0.32 18.66
N PRO A 144 -20.57 0.81 19.90
CA PRO A 144 -19.88 2.08 20.20
C PRO A 144 -18.38 2.05 19.88
N LYS A 145 -17.84 0.87 19.53
CA LYS A 145 -16.47 0.67 19.06
C LYS A 145 -16.29 0.88 17.56
N LEU A 146 -17.37 0.94 16.77
CA LEU A 146 -17.29 1.18 15.33
C LEU A 146 -17.48 2.67 15.02
N VAL A 147 -16.42 3.28 14.49
CA VAL A 147 -16.45 4.68 14.03
C VAL A 147 -17.47 4.80 12.90
N LYS A 148 -18.37 5.79 13.02
CA LYS A 148 -19.42 6.02 12.03
C LYS A 148 -18.80 6.39 10.68
N ASN A 149 -19.35 5.86 9.59
CA ASN A 149 -18.92 6.19 8.24
C ASN A 149 -19.11 7.71 7.98
N THR A 150 -18.01 8.43 7.75
CA THR A 150 -18.02 9.89 7.52
C THR A 150 -18.13 10.28 6.06
N ASN A 151 -18.03 9.33 5.12
CA ASN A 151 -17.95 9.62 3.69
C ASN A 151 -19.12 10.49 3.20
N PHE A 152 -20.33 10.25 3.70
CA PHE A 152 -21.51 11.06 3.35
C PHE A 152 -21.40 12.50 3.87
N ALA A 153 -20.95 12.67 5.12
CA ALA A 153 -20.76 13.99 5.73
C ALA A 153 -19.63 14.75 5.03
N ASP A 154 -18.53 14.08 4.72
CA ASP A 154 -17.35 14.66 4.06
C ASP A 154 -17.69 15.13 2.63
N VAL A 155 -18.44 14.34 1.86
CA VAL A 155 -18.91 14.73 0.53
C VAL A 155 -19.85 15.94 0.61
N GLN A 156 -20.76 15.97 1.59
CA GLN A 156 -21.66 17.10 1.76
C GLN A 156 -20.93 18.37 2.21
N ALA A 157 -19.94 18.26 3.09
CA ALA A 157 -19.10 19.36 3.54
C ALA A 157 -18.27 19.94 2.38
N LEU A 158 -17.63 19.08 1.58
CA LEU A 158 -16.85 19.49 0.42
C LEU A 158 -17.71 20.19 -0.64
N ALA A 159 -18.94 19.72 -0.87
CA ALA A 159 -19.90 20.38 -1.75
C ALA A 159 -20.32 21.78 -1.22
N ARG A 160 -20.51 21.92 0.08
CA ARG A 160 -20.83 23.20 0.72
C ARG A 160 -19.65 24.17 0.62
N GLU A 161 -18.44 23.72 0.92
CA GLU A 161 -17.23 24.52 0.85
C GLU A 161 -16.99 25.04 -0.58
N LYS A 162 -17.10 24.18 -1.59
CA LYS A 162 -17.00 24.60 -3.01
C LYS A 162 -18.02 25.69 -3.36
N ARG A 163 -19.24 25.59 -2.83
CA ARG A 163 -20.27 26.61 -3.06
C ARG A 163 -19.93 27.93 -2.37
N GLU A 164 -19.35 27.89 -1.18
CA GLU A 164 -18.93 29.08 -0.44
C GLU A 164 -17.70 29.74 -1.08
N GLN A 165 -16.71 28.95 -1.48
CA GLN A 165 -15.54 29.42 -2.24
C GLN A 165 -15.97 30.14 -3.53
N ALA A 166 -16.89 29.56 -4.31
CA ALA A 166 -17.40 30.21 -5.52
C ALA A 166 -18.11 31.55 -5.24
N LYS A 167 -18.81 31.67 -4.11
CA LYS A 167 -19.42 32.95 -3.69
C LYS A 167 -18.35 33.98 -3.31
N LEU A 168 -17.34 33.57 -2.53
CA LEU A 168 -16.25 34.44 -2.11
C LEU A 168 -15.44 34.92 -3.32
N GLU A 169 -15.10 34.03 -4.25
CA GLU A 169 -14.40 34.40 -5.49
C GLU A 169 -15.21 35.39 -6.34
N SER A 170 -16.54 35.20 -6.43
CA SER A 170 -17.40 36.15 -7.12
C SER A 170 -17.45 37.51 -6.42
N GLN A 171 -17.48 37.54 -5.09
CA GLN A 171 -17.44 38.79 -4.33
C GLN A 171 -16.08 39.48 -4.49
N LEU A 172 -14.99 38.75 -4.33
CA LEU A 172 -13.62 39.25 -4.49
C LEU A 172 -13.40 39.81 -5.90
N LYS A 173 -13.94 39.15 -6.94
CA LYS A 173 -13.88 39.68 -8.32
C LYS A 173 -14.62 41.01 -8.46
N LYS A 174 -15.84 41.12 -7.91
CA LYS A 174 -16.60 42.37 -7.90
C LYS A 174 -15.89 43.48 -7.13
N GLU A 175 -15.28 43.16 -6.00
CA GLU A 175 -14.51 44.12 -5.21
C GLU A 175 -13.25 44.58 -5.93
N LYS A 176 -12.53 43.67 -6.57
CA LYS A 176 -11.36 43.99 -7.39
C LYS A 176 -11.73 44.91 -8.55
N ASP A 177 -12.81 44.62 -9.27
CA ASP A 177 -13.31 45.47 -10.36
C ASP A 177 -13.72 46.86 -9.84
N LYS A 178 -14.34 46.93 -8.66
CA LYS A 178 -14.70 48.20 -8.00
C LYS A 178 -13.46 49.01 -7.61
N GLN A 179 -12.47 48.37 -6.99
CA GLN A 179 -11.21 49.01 -6.57
C GLN A 179 -10.43 49.51 -7.79
N ASP A 180 -10.37 48.75 -8.88
CA ASP A 180 -9.68 49.21 -10.10
C ASP A 180 -10.36 50.43 -10.71
N ARG A 181 -11.69 50.43 -10.75
CA ARG A 181 -12.47 51.59 -11.22
C ARG A 181 -12.24 52.82 -10.35
N GLU A 182 -12.16 52.64 -9.04
CA GLU A 182 -11.89 53.74 -8.10
C GLU A 182 -10.46 54.27 -8.25
N LYS A 183 -9.45 53.39 -8.36
CA LYS A 183 -8.06 53.78 -8.65
C LYS A 183 -7.96 54.57 -9.97
N GLN A 184 -8.66 54.14 -11.02
CA GLN A 184 -8.69 54.88 -12.28
C GLN A 184 -9.36 56.26 -12.13
N ARG A 185 -10.40 56.41 -11.29
CA ARG A 185 -11.02 57.71 -10.99
C ARG A 185 -10.08 58.62 -10.21
N GLN A 186 -9.45 58.12 -9.14
CA GLN A 186 -8.49 58.87 -8.34
C GLN A 186 -7.31 59.35 -9.19
N LEU A 187 -6.74 58.50 -10.05
CA LEU A 187 -5.65 58.88 -10.96
C LEU A 187 -6.06 60.00 -11.94
N ARG A 188 -7.32 60.01 -12.39
CA ARG A 188 -7.86 61.07 -13.26
C ARG A 188 -8.04 62.38 -12.49
N GLU A 189 -8.53 62.33 -11.25
CA GLU A 189 -8.69 63.49 -10.39
C GLU A 189 -7.33 64.09 -10.01
N GLU A 190 -6.37 63.28 -9.60
CA GLU A 190 -5.00 63.72 -9.29
C GLU A 190 -4.34 64.39 -10.51
N LYS A 191 -4.49 63.82 -11.71
CA LYS A 191 -4.00 64.45 -12.96
C LYS A 191 -4.70 65.78 -13.26
N LYS A 192 -5.99 65.91 -12.96
CA LYS A 192 -6.73 67.18 -13.12
C LYS A 192 -6.27 68.22 -12.11
N GLU A 193 -6.07 67.82 -10.85
CA GLU A 193 -5.59 68.69 -9.78
C GLU A 193 -4.18 69.19 -10.07
N LYS A 194 -3.24 68.31 -10.43
CA LYS A 194 -1.87 68.67 -10.86
C LYS A 194 -1.87 69.65 -12.04
N ARG A 195 -2.81 69.54 -12.98
CA ARG A 195 -2.95 70.52 -14.10
C ARG A 195 -3.58 71.84 -13.66
N LYS A 196 -4.46 71.82 -12.66
CA LYS A 196 -5.12 73.01 -12.11
C LYS A 196 -4.16 73.84 -11.25
N THR A 197 -3.33 73.20 -10.44
CA THR A 197 -2.32 73.88 -9.60
C THR A 197 -1.23 74.56 -10.45
N VAL A 198 -0.72 73.90 -11.49
CA VAL A 198 0.27 74.48 -12.42
C VAL A 198 -0.25 75.70 -13.20
N LYS A 199 -1.55 75.74 -13.54
CA LYS A 199 -2.18 76.91 -14.18
C LYS A 199 -2.40 78.08 -13.22
N GLY A 200 -2.41 77.84 -11.91
CA GLY A 200 -2.57 78.87 -10.88
C GLY A 200 -1.28 79.64 -10.61
N GLU A 201 -0.14 78.93 -10.56
CA GLU A 201 1.18 79.56 -10.39
C GLU A 201 1.64 80.34 -11.62
N ARG A 202 1.32 79.88 -12.84
CA ARG A 202 1.72 80.60 -14.07
C ARG A 202 0.95 81.90 -14.32
N ARG A 203 -0.04 82.21 -13.49
CA ARG A 203 -0.99 83.32 -13.66
C ARG A 203 -0.91 84.35 -12.53
N ARG A 204 -0.04 84.15 -11.54
CA ARG A 204 0.33 85.14 -10.53
C ARG A 204 1.70 85.73 -10.83
#